data_AF-A0A382BJ37-F1
#
_entry.id   AF-A0A382BJ37-F1
#
_cell.length_a   1.000
_cell.length_b   1.000
_cell.length_c   1.000
_cell.angle_alpha   90.00
_cell.angle_beta   90.00
_cell.angle_gamma   90.00
#
_symmetry.space_group_name_H-M   'P 1'
#
loop_
_entity.id
_entity.type
_entity.pdbx_description
1 polymer ?
#
loop_
_entity_poly.entity_id
_entity_poly.type
_entity_poly.pdbx_seq_one_letter_code
_entity_poly.pdbx_strand_id
1 'polypeptide(L)'
;VIGELIIENKKQIIAYKSINTCIALAYSLVGKHLVTIEGLMEGKDLHPVQRAMVDESGSQCGFCTPGFVMSLFALYHNETKVNLTKINDALSGNLCRCTGYKPIIAAAFSAFNEKPKKPSDYYTQNRSKIKQVLIRLNEDQKVSSSYTNHGNTVRYDAPTSLQELAKVLNENPAAKIIAAGTDLSLEITQSLQEFSHIVNVTSVKELQAISDSHSELEIGSAVTYSDASASLFNYWPGLEAFLHRFASLPIKNWATIGGNIANASPIGDMPPVLIALE
;
A
#
# COMPACT_ATOMS: atom_id res chain seq x y z
N VAL A 1 -3.64 7.46 -1.44
CA VAL A 1 -2.53 6.81 -2.18
C VAL A 1 -1.25 7.24 -1.54
N ILE A 2 -0.24 6.38 -1.54
CA ILE A 2 1.10 6.72 -1.06
C ILE A 2 2.12 6.58 -2.18
N GLY A 3 3.07 7.50 -2.26
CA GLY A 3 4.26 7.37 -3.07
C GLY A 3 5.43 6.86 -2.23
N GLU A 4 6.12 5.84 -2.74
CA GLU A 4 7.28 5.23 -2.09
C GLU A 4 8.44 5.08 -3.08
N LEU A 5 9.66 5.04 -2.56
CA LEU A 5 10.84 4.75 -3.36
C LEU A 5 11.00 3.24 -3.51
N ILE A 6 11.01 2.77 -4.75
CA ILE A 6 11.32 1.36 -5.07
C ILE A 6 12.52 1.30 -6.01
N ILE A 7 13.18 0.13 -6.06
CA ILE A 7 14.24 -0.14 -7.03
C ILE A 7 13.64 -0.96 -8.17
N GLU A 8 13.64 -0.39 -9.37
CA GLU A 8 13.22 -1.08 -10.59
C GLU A 8 14.35 -0.94 -11.61
N ASN A 9 14.80 -2.04 -12.22
CA ASN A 9 15.88 -2.03 -13.23
C ASN A 9 17.15 -1.27 -12.77
N LYS A 10 17.58 -1.49 -11.52
CA LYS A 10 18.72 -0.80 -10.85
C LYS A 10 18.56 0.71 -10.72
N LYS A 11 17.35 1.25 -10.93
CA LYS A 11 17.04 2.67 -10.78
C LYS A 11 16.03 2.83 -9.65
N GLN A 12 16.29 3.79 -8.78
CA GLN A 12 15.30 4.19 -7.79
C GLN A 12 14.21 5.03 -8.46
N ILE A 13 12.96 4.62 -8.33
CA ILE A 13 11.79 5.32 -8.89
C ILE A 13 10.74 5.52 -7.80
N ILE A 14 9.76 6.40 -8.06
CA ILE A 14 8.56 6.51 -7.23
C ILE A 14 7.52 5.55 -7.79
N ALA A 15 7.01 4.66 -6.93
CA ALA A 15 5.81 3.87 -7.19
C ALA A 15 4.66 4.39 -6.32
N TYR A 16 3.47 4.48 -6.91
CA TYR A 16 2.27 4.92 -6.20
C TYR A 16 1.39 3.72 -5.84
N LYS A 17 1.16 3.48 -4.55
CA LYS A 17 0.32 2.39 -4.06
C LYS A 17 -0.99 2.92 -3.50
N SER A 18 -2.11 2.36 -3.94
CA SER A 18 -3.41 2.58 -3.29
C SER A 18 -3.41 1.83 -1.95
N ILE A 19 -3.98 2.46 -0.92
CA ILE A 19 -4.11 1.89 0.44
C ILE A 19 -5.45 2.31 1.04
N ASN A 20 -5.95 1.55 2.03
CA ASN A 20 -7.10 1.94 2.84
C ASN A 20 -6.63 2.75 4.05
N THR A 21 -6.90 4.06 4.05
CA THR A 21 -6.47 4.95 5.14
C THR A 21 -7.22 4.72 6.45
N CYS A 22 -8.38 4.06 6.43
CA CYS A 22 -9.16 3.76 7.63
C CYS A 22 -8.47 2.76 8.58
N ILE A 23 -7.50 1.99 8.09
CA ILE A 23 -6.76 0.98 8.86
C ILE A 23 -5.25 1.23 8.88
N ALA A 24 -4.79 2.29 8.21
CA ALA A 24 -3.38 2.70 8.24
C ALA A 24 -3.14 3.68 9.39
N LEU A 25 -2.32 3.28 10.36
CA LEU A 25 -1.94 4.17 11.46
C LEU A 25 -1.09 5.33 10.93
N ALA A 26 -1.29 6.55 11.40
CA ALA A 26 -0.57 7.73 10.90
C ALA A 26 0.97 7.55 10.92
N TYR A 27 1.52 6.91 11.96
CA TYR A 27 2.95 6.62 12.07
C TYR A 27 3.49 5.70 10.97
N SER A 28 2.66 4.82 10.41
CA SER A 28 3.07 3.95 9.30
C SER A 28 3.27 4.70 7.98
N LEU A 29 2.97 6.01 7.93
CA LEU A 29 3.18 6.88 6.78
C LEU A 29 4.51 7.63 6.82
N VAL A 30 5.32 7.45 7.86
CA VAL A 30 6.65 8.04 7.95
C VAL A 30 7.48 7.65 6.73
N GLY A 31 8.16 8.63 6.12
CA GLY A 31 8.98 8.42 4.93
C GLY A 31 8.19 8.28 3.62
N LYS A 32 6.85 8.36 3.64
CA LYS A 32 5.99 8.18 2.46
C LYS A 32 5.38 9.50 1.99
N HIS A 33 5.01 9.57 0.71
CA HIS A 33 4.29 10.70 0.13
C HIS A 33 2.79 10.41 0.11
N LEU A 34 2.05 10.88 1.12
CA LEU A 34 0.60 10.73 1.15
C LEU A 34 -0.07 11.70 0.15
N VAL A 35 -0.87 11.13 -0.75
CA VAL A 35 -1.68 11.87 -1.72
C VAL A 35 -3.16 11.54 -1.54
N THR A 36 -3.98 12.59 -1.42
CA THR A 36 -5.44 12.53 -1.31
C THR A 36 -6.10 13.17 -2.53
N ILE A 37 -7.43 13.06 -2.63
CA ILE A 37 -8.21 13.53 -3.79
C ILE A 37 -8.07 15.04 -4.04
N GLU A 38 -7.96 15.80 -2.96
CA GLU A 38 -7.82 17.26 -2.97
C GLU A 38 -6.47 17.69 -3.55
N GLY A 39 -5.43 16.86 -3.38
CA GLY A 39 -4.09 17.14 -3.89
C GLY A 39 -3.96 17.00 -5.42
N LEU A 40 -4.94 16.40 -6.10
CA LEU A 40 -4.85 16.14 -7.53
C LEU A 40 -5.14 17.37 -8.41
N MET A 41 -5.87 18.36 -7.90
CA MET A 41 -6.30 19.52 -8.67
C MET A 41 -5.28 20.67 -8.57
N GLU A 42 -4.89 21.24 -9.71
CA GLU A 42 -4.02 22.42 -9.78
C GLU A 42 -4.85 23.67 -10.04
N GLY A 43 -5.22 24.39 -8.98
CA GLY A 43 -6.10 25.55 -9.10
C GLY A 43 -7.49 25.16 -9.58
N LYS A 44 -7.78 25.36 -10.88
CA LYS A 44 -9.04 24.94 -11.52
C LYS A 44 -8.86 23.74 -12.46
N ASP A 45 -7.62 23.32 -12.69
CA ASP A 45 -7.28 22.26 -13.63
C ASP A 45 -7.38 20.91 -12.93
N LEU A 46 -8.32 20.10 -13.40
CA LEU A 46 -8.53 18.74 -12.93
C LEU A 46 -7.40 17.83 -13.43
N HIS A 47 -6.96 16.92 -12.56
CA HIS A 47 -6.11 15.81 -12.98
C HIS A 47 -6.79 15.00 -14.12
N PRO A 48 -6.05 14.43 -15.08
CA PRO A 48 -6.62 13.66 -16.19
C PRO A 48 -7.64 12.59 -15.76
N VAL A 49 -7.38 11.90 -14.65
CA VAL A 49 -8.31 10.91 -14.07
C VAL A 49 -9.59 11.56 -13.54
N GLN A 50 -9.51 12.72 -12.85
CA GLN A 50 -10.70 13.44 -12.39
C GLN A 50 -11.54 13.92 -13.58
N ARG A 51 -10.89 14.46 -14.61
CA ARG A 51 -11.55 14.90 -15.84
C ARG A 51 -12.27 13.75 -16.53
N ALA A 52 -11.60 12.61 -16.72
CA ALA A 52 -12.20 11.44 -17.35
C ALA A 52 -13.41 10.90 -16.56
N MET A 53 -13.37 10.95 -15.24
CA MET A 53 -14.52 10.57 -14.40
C MET A 53 -15.73 11.49 -14.59
N VAL A 54 -15.51 12.79 -14.86
CA VAL A 54 -16.58 13.73 -15.21
C VAL A 54 -17.10 13.45 -16.61
N ASP A 55 -16.21 13.39 -17.59
CA ASP A 55 -16.56 13.31 -19.01
C ASP A 55 -17.30 12.00 -19.35
N GLU A 56 -16.91 10.87 -18.73
CA GLU A 56 -17.54 9.56 -18.94
C GLU A 56 -18.72 9.28 -17.99
N SER A 57 -19.19 10.28 -17.24
CA SER A 57 -20.27 10.11 -16.25
C SER A 57 -19.98 9.02 -15.19
N GLY A 58 -18.71 8.92 -14.77
CA GLY A 58 -18.22 7.94 -13.78
C GLY A 58 -18.70 8.19 -12.35
N SER A 59 -19.49 9.22 -12.10
CA SER A 59 -19.99 9.61 -10.78
C SER A 59 -21.48 9.91 -10.80
N GLN A 60 -22.22 9.36 -9.83
CA GLN A 60 -23.63 9.70 -9.58
C GLN A 60 -23.77 10.35 -8.21
N CYS A 61 -23.93 9.56 -7.13
CA CYS A 61 -24.03 10.10 -5.77
C CYS A 61 -22.75 10.77 -5.26
N GLY A 62 -21.61 10.51 -5.90
CA GLY A 62 -20.32 11.14 -5.58
C GLY A 62 -19.55 10.51 -4.41
N PHE A 63 -20.19 9.75 -3.53
CA PHE A 63 -19.57 9.30 -2.27
C PHE A 63 -18.34 8.39 -2.47
N CYS A 64 -18.43 7.41 -3.38
CA CYS A 64 -17.32 6.50 -3.66
C CYS A 64 -16.28 7.10 -4.63
N THR A 65 -16.60 8.21 -5.30
CA THR A 65 -15.81 8.79 -6.38
C THR A 65 -14.36 9.07 -5.98
N PRO A 66 -14.05 9.62 -4.78
CA PRO A 66 -12.67 9.80 -4.34
C PRO A 66 -11.85 8.50 -4.34
N GLY A 67 -12.40 7.39 -3.85
CA GLY A 67 -11.69 6.10 -3.80
C GLY A 67 -11.34 5.58 -5.20
N PHE A 68 -12.30 5.64 -6.13
CA PHE A 68 -12.08 5.28 -7.53
C PHE A 68 -11.05 6.16 -8.20
N VAL A 69 -11.15 7.49 -8.06
CA VAL A 69 -10.17 8.43 -8.63
C VAL A 69 -8.77 8.16 -8.08
N MET A 70 -8.63 7.95 -6.77
CA MET A 70 -7.34 7.69 -6.17
C MET A 70 -6.74 6.35 -6.62
N SER A 71 -7.56 5.32 -6.78
CA SER A 71 -7.10 4.02 -7.29
C SER A 71 -6.65 4.12 -8.76
N LEU A 72 -7.40 4.86 -9.58
CA LEU A 72 -7.02 5.14 -10.97
C LEU A 72 -5.80 6.07 -11.07
N PHE A 73 -5.60 6.99 -10.14
CA PHE A 73 -4.39 7.81 -10.05
C PHE A 73 -3.15 6.94 -9.83
N ALA A 74 -3.19 5.99 -8.88
CA ALA A 74 -2.09 5.06 -8.65
C ALA A 74 -1.79 4.23 -9.91
N LEU A 75 -2.83 3.69 -10.55
CA LEU A 75 -2.70 2.97 -11.83
C LEU A 75 -2.09 3.86 -12.91
N TYR A 76 -2.59 5.09 -13.05
CA TYR A 76 -2.14 6.06 -14.05
C TYR A 76 -0.66 6.39 -13.94
N HIS A 77 -0.09 6.46 -12.74
CA HIS A 77 1.34 6.77 -12.57
C HIS A 77 2.26 5.55 -12.67
N ASN A 78 1.74 4.34 -12.42
CA ASN A 78 2.55 3.13 -12.51
C ASN A 78 2.54 2.51 -13.90
N GLU A 79 1.53 2.79 -14.72
CA GLU A 79 1.34 2.13 -16.02
C GLU A 79 1.46 3.10 -17.20
N THR A 80 1.95 2.58 -18.33
CA THR A 80 1.97 3.31 -19.61
C THR A 80 0.74 3.00 -20.47
N LYS A 81 0.21 1.78 -20.34
CA LYS A 81 -0.96 1.26 -21.04
C LYS A 81 -1.74 0.37 -20.10
N VAL A 82 -3.04 0.25 -20.35
CA VAL A 82 -3.95 -0.57 -19.52
C VAL A 82 -4.84 -1.45 -20.38
N ASN A 83 -5.33 -2.52 -19.76
CA ASN A 83 -6.40 -3.37 -20.26
C ASN A 83 -7.46 -3.54 -19.16
N LEU A 84 -8.54 -4.27 -19.45
CA LEU A 84 -9.62 -4.47 -18.50
C LEU A 84 -9.16 -5.16 -17.21
N THR A 85 -8.24 -6.13 -17.30
CA THR A 85 -7.71 -6.84 -16.13
C THR A 85 -7.01 -5.88 -15.17
N LYS A 86 -6.05 -5.08 -15.64
CA LYS A 86 -5.34 -4.11 -14.80
C LYS A 86 -6.27 -3.06 -14.19
N ILE A 87 -7.29 -2.63 -14.94
CA ILE A 87 -8.30 -1.68 -14.45
C ILE A 87 -9.10 -2.34 -13.32
N ASN A 88 -9.61 -3.55 -13.53
CA ASN A 88 -10.40 -4.27 -12.53
C ASN A 88 -9.57 -4.55 -11.26
N ASP A 89 -8.31 -4.95 -11.41
CA ASP A 89 -7.40 -5.16 -10.26
C ASP A 89 -7.21 -3.87 -9.46
N ALA A 90 -6.94 -2.75 -10.14
CA ALA A 90 -6.81 -1.45 -9.49
C ALA A 90 -8.09 -1.00 -8.79
N LEU A 91 -9.26 -1.36 -9.33
CA LEU A 91 -10.57 -0.99 -8.80
C LEU A 91 -11.13 -1.98 -7.77
N SER A 92 -10.52 -3.15 -7.58
CA SER A 92 -11.02 -4.26 -6.74
C SER A 92 -11.38 -3.88 -5.30
N GLY A 93 -10.79 -2.81 -4.76
CA GLY A 93 -11.06 -2.33 -3.40
C GLY A 93 -12.13 -1.24 -3.29
N ASN A 94 -12.79 -0.89 -4.40
CA ASN A 94 -13.74 0.22 -4.46
C ASN A 94 -15.14 -0.30 -4.79
N LEU A 95 -16.11 0.03 -3.93
CA LEU A 95 -17.50 -0.37 -4.10
C LEU A 95 -18.33 0.82 -4.57
N CYS A 96 -19.12 0.61 -5.61
CA CYS A 96 -20.11 1.58 -6.08
C CYS A 96 -21.49 0.94 -6.14
N ARG A 97 -22.49 1.62 -5.59
CA ARG A 97 -23.88 1.16 -5.62
C ARG A 97 -24.74 1.81 -6.71
N CYS A 98 -24.24 2.87 -7.35
CA CYS A 98 -25.04 3.72 -8.25
C CYS A 98 -24.71 3.52 -9.73
N THR A 99 -23.42 3.51 -10.10
CA THR A 99 -22.99 3.64 -11.51
C THR A 99 -23.02 2.34 -12.31
N GLY A 100 -23.04 1.19 -11.64
CA GLY A 100 -22.87 -0.11 -12.29
C GLY A 100 -21.47 -0.32 -12.90
N TYR A 101 -20.46 0.44 -12.45
CA TYR A 101 -19.03 0.35 -12.81
C TYR A 101 -18.64 0.66 -14.26
N LYS A 102 -19.49 0.36 -15.25
CA LYS A 102 -19.21 0.58 -16.67
C LYS A 102 -18.68 1.99 -17.00
N PRO A 103 -19.28 3.11 -16.55
CA PRO A 103 -18.75 4.45 -16.85
C PRO A 103 -17.41 4.74 -16.15
N ILE A 104 -17.15 4.12 -14.99
CA ILE A 104 -15.86 4.25 -14.28
C ILE A 104 -14.74 3.55 -15.05
N ILE A 105 -15.03 2.36 -15.59
CA ILE A 105 -14.08 1.63 -16.45
C ILE A 105 -13.82 2.42 -17.75
N ALA A 106 -14.86 3.03 -18.34
CA ALA A 106 -14.70 3.92 -19.49
C ALA A 106 -13.78 5.11 -19.16
N ALA A 107 -13.97 5.75 -17.99
CA ALA A 107 -13.09 6.82 -17.51
C ALA A 107 -11.62 6.38 -17.40
N ALA A 108 -11.37 5.16 -16.92
CA ALA A 108 -10.01 4.62 -16.86
C ALA A 108 -9.38 4.53 -18.26
N PHE A 109 -10.07 3.95 -19.26
CA PHE A 109 -9.56 3.91 -20.63
C PHE A 109 -9.37 5.31 -21.23
N SER A 110 -10.34 6.20 -21.01
CA SER A 110 -10.32 7.59 -21.50
C SER A 110 -9.09 8.36 -20.97
N ALA A 111 -8.80 8.26 -19.66
CA ALA A 111 -7.62 8.88 -19.05
C ALA A 111 -6.29 8.40 -19.68
N PHE A 112 -6.16 7.10 -19.97
CA PHE A 112 -4.95 6.55 -20.58
C PHE A 112 -4.81 6.90 -22.07
N ASN A 113 -5.92 7.00 -22.81
CA ASN A 113 -5.91 7.43 -24.22
C ASN A 113 -5.49 8.90 -24.38
N GLU A 114 -5.79 9.74 -23.39
CA GLU A 114 -5.44 11.17 -23.38
C GLU A 114 -4.03 11.44 -22.83
N LYS A 115 -3.42 10.49 -22.11
CA LYS A 115 -2.09 10.61 -21.50
C LYS A 115 -0.99 11.11 -22.47
N PRO A 116 -0.92 10.69 -23.75
CA PRO A 116 0.10 11.19 -24.68
C PRO A 116 -0.16 12.60 -25.22
N LYS A 117 -1.38 13.13 -25.09
CA LYS A 117 -1.87 14.32 -25.83
C LYS A 117 -1.86 15.61 -25.01
N LYS A 118 -1.86 15.51 -23.67
CA LYS A 118 -2.00 16.66 -22.77
C LYS A 118 -0.69 16.96 -22.03
N PRO A 119 -0.52 18.20 -21.53
CA PRO A 119 0.57 18.48 -20.61
C PRO A 119 0.53 17.48 -19.44
N SER A 120 1.73 17.02 -19.09
CA SER A 120 2.00 16.19 -17.92
C SER A 120 1.29 16.76 -16.68
N ASP A 121 0.69 15.94 -15.84
CA ASP A 121 0.12 16.37 -14.55
C ASP A 121 1.20 16.87 -13.56
N TYR A 122 0.80 17.54 -12.48
CA TYR A 122 1.67 17.99 -11.39
C TYR A 122 2.73 16.98 -10.96
N TYR A 123 2.33 15.74 -10.69
CA TYR A 123 3.19 14.71 -10.09
C TYR A 123 4.23 14.23 -11.10
N THR A 124 3.83 14.11 -12.38
CA THR A 124 4.77 13.79 -13.45
C THR A 124 5.74 14.96 -13.69
N GLN A 125 5.28 16.22 -13.68
CA GLN A 125 6.15 17.40 -13.84
C GLN A 125 7.16 17.54 -12.68
N ASN A 126 6.71 17.28 -11.44
CA ASN A 126 7.49 17.49 -10.23
C ASN A 126 8.18 16.20 -9.71
N ARG A 127 8.21 15.14 -10.51
CA ARG A 127 8.69 13.80 -10.11
C ARG A 127 10.09 13.84 -9.48
N SER A 128 11.01 14.59 -10.07
CA SER A 128 12.40 14.71 -9.57
C SER A 128 12.45 15.38 -8.20
N LYS A 129 11.65 16.43 -7.98
CA LYS A 129 11.57 17.14 -6.69
C LYS A 129 10.95 16.26 -5.61
N ILE A 130 9.83 15.60 -5.93
CA ILE A 130 9.17 14.64 -5.02
C ILE A 130 10.15 13.53 -4.64
N LYS A 131 10.90 12.98 -5.60
CA LYS A 131 11.89 11.94 -5.35
C LYS A 131 12.98 12.41 -4.38
N GLN A 132 13.52 13.61 -4.57
CA GLN A 132 14.55 14.16 -3.67
C GLN A 132 14.03 14.35 -2.24
N VAL A 133 12.79 14.81 -2.08
CA VAL A 133 12.15 14.94 -0.76
C VAL A 133 11.98 13.56 -0.12
N LEU A 134 11.49 12.58 -0.87
CA LEU A 134 11.36 11.21 -0.38
C LEU A 134 12.71 10.63 0.04
N ILE A 135 13.79 10.83 -0.73
CA ILE A 135 15.13 10.35 -0.34
C ILE A 135 15.50 10.91 1.03
N ARG A 136 15.38 12.23 1.22
CA ARG A 136 15.68 12.89 2.50
C ARG A 136 14.84 12.36 3.65
N LEU A 137 13.54 12.12 3.42
CA LEU A 137 12.64 11.57 4.44
C LEU A 137 12.97 10.11 4.82
N ASN A 138 13.74 9.40 4.01
CA ASN A 138 14.13 8.00 4.25
C ASN A 138 15.59 7.87 4.75
N GLU A 139 16.33 8.97 4.93
CA GLU A 139 17.71 8.94 5.47
C GLU A 139 17.77 8.71 7.00
N ASP A 140 16.74 9.14 7.74
CA ASP A 140 16.66 9.01 9.21
C ASP A 140 15.29 8.44 9.62
N GLN A 141 15.13 7.12 9.50
CA GLN A 141 13.84 6.44 9.75
C GLN A 141 13.67 5.90 11.17
N LYS A 142 14.63 6.15 12.06
CA LYS A 142 14.49 5.71 13.45
C LYS A 142 13.45 6.58 14.14
N VAL A 143 12.26 6.02 14.33
CA VAL A 143 11.20 6.68 15.06
C VAL A 143 11.03 5.98 16.40
N SER A 144 11.24 6.73 17.48
CA SER A 144 10.84 6.34 18.83
C SER A 144 10.09 7.51 19.44
N SER A 145 8.86 7.26 19.87
CA SER A 145 7.97 8.29 20.40
C SER A 145 7.11 7.75 21.52
N SER A 146 6.75 8.63 22.45
CA SER A 146 5.79 8.34 23.50
C SER A 146 4.81 9.48 23.63
N TYR A 147 3.54 9.16 23.80
CA TYR A 147 2.48 10.12 24.05
C TYR A 147 1.73 9.73 25.32
N THR A 148 1.54 10.70 26.22
CA THR A 148 0.79 10.49 27.46
C THR A 148 -0.48 11.32 27.45
N ASN A 149 -1.62 10.68 27.64
CA ASN A 149 -2.92 11.34 27.78
C ASN A 149 -3.68 10.75 28.96
N HIS A 150 -4.21 11.61 29.84
CA HIS A 150 -4.97 11.22 31.04
C HIS A 150 -4.32 10.11 31.89
N GLY A 151 -2.99 10.07 31.97
CA GLY A 151 -2.24 9.06 32.73
C GLY A 151 -1.90 7.78 31.96
N ASN A 152 -2.47 7.57 30.77
CA ASN A 152 -2.11 6.46 29.89
C ASN A 152 -0.97 6.88 28.96
N THR A 153 0.09 6.08 28.92
CA THR A 153 1.22 6.30 27.99
C THR A 153 1.18 5.28 26.88
N VAL A 154 1.14 5.76 25.64
CA VAL A 154 1.32 4.97 24.42
C VAL A 154 2.73 5.19 23.92
N ARG A 155 3.46 4.11 23.67
CA ARG A 155 4.79 4.11 23.08
C ARG A 155 4.75 3.56 21.66
N TYR A 156 5.59 4.10 20.81
CA TYR A 156 5.78 3.64 19.44
C TYR A 156 7.27 3.60 19.12
N ASP A 157 7.74 2.43 18.67
CA ASP A 157 9.10 2.25 18.17
C ASP A 157 9.09 1.66 16.77
N ALA A 158 9.89 2.21 15.87
CA ALA A 158 10.16 1.69 14.53
C ALA A 158 11.67 1.43 14.38
N PRO A 159 12.17 0.27 14.88
CA PRO A 159 13.56 -0.12 14.70
C PRO A 159 13.90 -0.28 13.21
N THR A 160 15.18 -0.09 12.88
CA THR A 160 15.66 -0.10 11.49
C THR A 160 16.52 -1.33 11.15
N SER A 161 16.82 -2.17 12.15
CA SER A 161 17.59 -3.41 12.01
C SER A 161 17.06 -4.50 12.94
N LEU A 162 17.40 -5.76 12.67
CA LEU A 162 17.03 -6.89 13.53
C LEU A 162 17.62 -6.78 14.93
N GLN A 163 18.84 -6.23 15.04
CA GLN A 163 19.50 -6.02 16.33
C GLN A 163 18.72 -5.02 17.20
N GLU A 164 18.28 -3.91 16.62
CA GLU A 164 17.44 -2.95 17.33
C GLU A 164 16.08 -3.52 17.69
N LEU A 165 15.45 -4.26 16.77
CA LEU A 165 14.16 -4.92 17.02
C LEU A 165 14.26 -5.90 18.19
N ALA A 166 15.27 -6.76 18.19
CA ALA A 166 15.50 -7.73 19.27
C ALA A 166 15.70 -7.02 20.62
N LYS A 167 16.46 -5.92 20.65
CA LYS A 167 16.64 -5.11 21.85
C LYS A 167 15.31 -4.56 22.39
N VAL A 168 14.52 -3.92 21.53
CA VAL A 168 13.23 -3.32 21.93
C VAL A 168 12.27 -4.38 22.47
N LEU A 169 12.19 -5.55 21.81
CA LEU A 169 11.30 -6.64 22.24
C LEU A 169 11.77 -7.33 23.52
N ASN A 170 13.08 -7.49 23.73
CA ASN A 170 13.62 -8.03 24.98
C ASN A 170 13.34 -7.11 26.18
N GLU A 171 13.45 -5.79 25.97
CA GLU A 171 13.14 -4.79 27.00
C GLU A 171 11.63 -4.64 27.23
N ASN A 172 10.79 -4.96 26.24
CA ASN A 172 9.34 -4.75 26.26
C ASN A 172 8.59 -5.98 25.70
N PRO A 173 8.57 -7.13 26.41
CA PRO A 173 8.01 -8.38 25.89
C PRO A 173 6.49 -8.35 25.68
N ALA A 174 5.79 -7.38 26.28
CA ALA A 174 4.35 -7.17 26.09
C ALA A 174 4.01 -6.28 24.88
N ALA A 175 5.01 -5.71 24.21
CA ALA A 175 4.79 -4.81 23.09
C ALA A 175 4.12 -5.54 21.91
N LYS A 176 3.19 -4.84 21.25
CA LYS A 176 2.50 -5.39 20.07
C LYS A 176 3.34 -5.11 18.83
N ILE A 177 3.78 -6.18 18.18
CA ILE A 177 4.48 -6.10 16.90
C ILE A 177 3.45 -5.80 15.82
N ILE A 178 3.72 -4.79 15.00
CA ILE A 178 2.89 -4.44 13.85
C ILE A 178 3.75 -4.30 12.60
N ALA A 179 3.30 -4.90 11.50
CA ALA A 179 3.79 -4.53 10.18
C ALA A 179 2.84 -3.47 9.59
N ALA A 180 2.02 -3.88 8.62
CA ALA A 180 1.01 -3.02 8.00
C ALA A 180 -0.28 -2.87 8.82
N GLY A 181 -0.56 -3.84 9.71
CA GLY A 181 -1.67 -3.75 10.66
C GLY A 181 -3.06 -3.95 10.08
N THR A 182 -3.21 -4.59 8.91
CA THR A 182 -4.53 -4.75 8.26
C THR A 182 -5.57 -5.45 9.13
N ASP A 183 -5.12 -6.36 9.99
CA ASP A 183 -5.95 -7.06 10.98
C ASP A 183 -5.85 -6.39 12.36
N LEU A 184 -4.64 -6.18 12.88
CA LEU A 184 -4.42 -5.62 14.22
C LEU A 184 -5.05 -4.22 14.39
N SER A 185 -5.08 -3.39 13.34
CA SER A 185 -5.73 -2.08 13.39
C SER A 185 -7.25 -2.17 13.52
N LEU A 186 -7.88 -3.32 13.24
CA LEU A 186 -9.31 -3.54 13.47
C LEU A 186 -9.63 -3.66 14.96
N GLU A 187 -8.71 -4.17 15.77
CA GLU A 187 -8.87 -4.17 17.23
C GLU A 187 -8.94 -2.72 17.77
N ILE A 188 -8.16 -1.82 17.18
CA ILE A 188 -8.19 -0.39 17.52
C ILE A 188 -9.48 0.25 16.99
N THR A 189 -9.78 0.06 15.71
CA THR A 189 -10.83 0.84 15.01
C THR A 189 -12.25 0.30 15.24
N GLN A 190 -12.41 -1.00 15.46
CA GLN A 190 -13.71 -1.64 15.67
C GLN A 190 -13.92 -2.10 17.12
N SER A 191 -12.87 -2.60 17.78
CA SER A 191 -12.95 -3.09 19.16
C SER A 191 -12.53 -2.06 20.21
N LEU A 192 -12.17 -0.84 19.79
CA LEU A 192 -11.75 0.27 20.64
C LEU A 192 -10.64 -0.12 21.63
N GLN A 193 -9.76 -1.04 21.23
CA GLN A 193 -8.61 -1.44 22.01
C GLN A 193 -7.51 -0.37 21.94
N GLU A 194 -6.81 -0.16 23.05
CA GLU A 194 -5.62 0.68 23.11
C GLU A 194 -4.40 -0.19 23.41
N PHE A 195 -3.36 -0.07 22.58
CA PHE A 195 -2.07 -0.72 22.82
C PHE A 195 -1.11 0.27 23.47
N SER A 196 -0.62 -0.08 24.66
CA SER A 196 0.33 0.76 25.41
C SER A 196 1.69 0.86 24.74
N HIS A 197 2.07 -0.12 23.91
CA HIS A 197 3.32 -0.12 23.16
C HIS A 197 3.17 -0.85 21.83
N ILE A 198 3.44 -0.13 20.74
CA ILE A 198 3.47 -0.65 19.38
C ILE A 198 4.92 -0.65 18.87
N VAL A 199 5.37 -1.78 18.33
CA VAL A 199 6.68 -1.90 17.67
C VAL A 199 6.45 -2.19 16.20
N ASN A 200 6.75 -1.21 15.35
CA ASN A 200 6.58 -1.31 13.91
C ASN A 200 7.81 -1.93 13.24
N VAL A 201 7.60 -3.01 12.49
CA VAL A 201 8.70 -3.75 11.82
C VAL A 201 8.90 -3.36 10.36
N THR A 202 8.08 -2.44 9.83
CA THR A 202 8.14 -2.04 8.43
C THR A 202 9.34 -1.16 8.10
N SER A 203 10.19 -0.78 9.07
CA SER A 203 11.46 -0.08 8.80
C SER A 203 12.69 -1.00 8.93
N VAL A 204 12.50 -2.26 9.34
CA VAL A 204 13.59 -3.22 9.50
C VAL A 204 14.00 -3.77 8.14
N LYS A 205 15.18 -3.37 7.65
CA LYS A 205 15.63 -3.63 6.27
C LYS A 205 15.66 -5.12 5.94
N GLU A 206 16.10 -5.94 6.90
CA GLU A 206 16.21 -7.39 6.76
C GLU A 206 14.83 -8.05 6.60
N LEU A 207 13.77 -7.49 7.20
CA LEU A 207 12.41 -8.01 7.09
C LEU A 207 11.68 -7.54 5.82
N GLN A 208 12.27 -6.61 5.06
CA GLN A 208 11.75 -6.16 3.76
C GLN A 208 12.45 -6.85 2.58
N ALA A 209 13.46 -7.68 2.83
CA ALA A 209 14.24 -8.28 1.77
C ALA A 209 13.53 -9.48 1.14
N ILE A 210 13.74 -9.68 -0.16
CA ILE A 210 13.45 -10.93 -0.87
C ILE A 210 14.78 -11.43 -1.41
N SER A 211 15.15 -12.66 -1.06
CA SER A 211 16.35 -13.34 -1.55
C SER A 211 15.93 -14.56 -2.36
N ASP A 212 16.42 -14.65 -3.59
CA ASP A 212 16.11 -15.74 -4.51
C ASP A 212 17.42 -16.42 -4.92
N SER A 213 17.59 -17.67 -4.46
CA SER A 213 18.77 -18.49 -4.75
C SER A 213 18.54 -19.54 -5.84
N HIS A 214 17.41 -19.46 -6.57
CA HIS A 214 16.87 -20.47 -7.49
C HIS A 214 16.41 -21.79 -6.85
N SER A 215 17.05 -22.23 -5.75
CA SER A 215 16.62 -23.40 -4.96
C SER A 215 15.71 -23.05 -3.79
N GLU A 216 15.82 -21.82 -3.30
CA GLU A 216 15.10 -21.32 -2.14
C GLU A 216 14.70 -19.87 -2.37
N LEU A 217 13.47 -19.55 -2.00
CA LEU A 217 12.93 -18.19 -2.00
C LEU A 217 12.70 -17.77 -0.55
N GLU A 218 13.53 -16.87 -0.05
CA GLU A 218 13.37 -16.26 1.26
C GLU A 218 12.61 -14.93 1.10
N ILE A 219 11.49 -14.79 1.82
CA ILE A 219 10.69 -13.57 1.84
C ILE A 219 10.64 -13.03 3.26
N GLY A 220 11.14 -11.81 3.43
CA GLY A 220 11.08 -11.11 4.71
C GLY A 220 9.64 -10.93 5.21
N SER A 221 9.45 -11.01 6.53
CA SER A 221 8.11 -11.01 7.14
C SER A 221 7.32 -9.71 6.95
N ALA A 222 8.00 -8.59 6.68
CA ALA A 222 7.41 -7.29 6.41
C ALA A 222 7.23 -7.00 4.91
N VAL A 223 7.52 -7.95 4.02
CA VAL A 223 7.26 -7.83 2.58
C VAL A 223 5.76 -7.90 2.32
N THR A 224 5.24 -6.96 1.51
CA THR A 224 3.82 -6.91 1.13
C THR A 224 3.47 -8.00 0.11
N TYR A 225 2.20 -8.40 0.03
CA TYR A 225 1.75 -9.32 -1.01
C TYR A 225 2.06 -8.78 -2.42
N SER A 226 1.83 -7.49 -2.64
CA SER A 226 2.11 -6.86 -3.94
C SER A 226 3.60 -6.93 -4.30
N ASP A 227 4.50 -6.70 -3.33
CA ASP A 227 5.94 -6.72 -3.59
C ASP A 227 6.47 -8.16 -3.76
N ALA A 228 5.87 -9.15 -3.09
CA ALA A 228 6.23 -10.56 -3.23
C ALA A 228 5.65 -11.24 -4.48
N SER A 229 4.60 -10.67 -5.09
CA SER A 229 3.80 -11.34 -6.13
C SER A 229 4.65 -11.84 -7.30
N ALA A 230 5.57 -11.03 -7.83
CA ALA A 230 6.40 -11.41 -8.97
C ALA A 230 7.28 -12.64 -8.65
N SER A 231 7.92 -12.67 -7.49
CA SER A 231 8.75 -13.78 -7.05
C SER A 231 7.92 -15.04 -6.79
N LEU A 232 6.75 -14.89 -6.16
CA LEU A 232 5.83 -16.00 -5.92
C LEU A 232 5.33 -16.62 -7.23
N PHE A 233 4.98 -15.81 -8.23
CA PHE A 233 4.49 -16.31 -9.52
C PHE A 233 5.58 -16.96 -10.36
N ASN A 234 6.84 -16.54 -10.19
CA ASN A 234 7.97 -17.17 -10.86
C ASN A 234 8.16 -18.62 -10.41
N TYR A 235 8.04 -18.89 -9.10
CA TYR A 235 8.16 -20.25 -8.56
C TYR A 235 6.86 -21.06 -8.71
N TRP A 236 5.71 -20.42 -8.49
CA TRP A 236 4.40 -21.05 -8.50
C TRP A 236 3.41 -20.24 -9.34
N PRO A 237 3.41 -20.40 -10.67
CA PRO A 237 2.52 -19.65 -11.56
C PRO A 237 1.02 -19.78 -11.22
N GLY A 238 0.62 -20.92 -10.65
CA GLY A 238 -0.76 -21.14 -10.20
C GLY A 238 -1.24 -20.17 -9.10
N LEU A 239 -0.30 -19.55 -8.36
CA LEU A 239 -0.64 -18.56 -7.33
C LEU A 239 -1.17 -17.26 -7.91
N GLU A 240 -0.95 -16.96 -9.20
CA GLU A 240 -1.46 -15.73 -9.82
C GLU A 240 -2.99 -15.67 -9.74
N ALA A 241 -3.66 -16.71 -10.23
CA ALA A 241 -5.12 -16.79 -10.20
C ALA A 241 -5.69 -16.75 -8.76
N PHE A 242 -4.96 -17.31 -7.81
CA PHE A 242 -5.31 -17.27 -6.40
C PHE A 242 -5.15 -15.85 -5.82
N LEU A 243 -3.99 -15.22 -5.99
CA LEU A 243 -3.74 -13.87 -5.47
C LEU A 243 -4.60 -12.80 -6.16
N HIS A 244 -5.08 -13.02 -7.38
CA HIS A 244 -6.10 -12.14 -7.98
C HIS A 244 -7.45 -12.19 -7.23
N ARG A 245 -7.78 -13.31 -6.58
CA ARG A 245 -9.00 -13.48 -5.77
C ARG A 245 -8.78 -13.16 -4.30
N PHE A 246 -7.53 -13.22 -3.83
CA PHE A 246 -7.16 -12.83 -2.49
C PHE A 246 -7.17 -11.31 -2.32
N ALA A 247 -8.09 -10.83 -1.48
CA ALA A 247 -8.24 -9.44 -1.09
C ALA A 247 -8.27 -8.44 -2.27
N SER A 248 -8.44 -7.16 -1.95
CA SER A 248 -8.32 -6.10 -2.95
C SER A 248 -6.88 -5.62 -3.08
N LEU A 249 -6.54 -4.96 -4.20
CA LEU A 249 -5.21 -4.40 -4.42
C LEU A 249 -4.77 -3.43 -3.30
N PRO A 250 -5.62 -2.52 -2.78
CA PRO A 250 -5.23 -1.66 -1.65
C PRO A 250 -4.85 -2.43 -0.38
N ILE A 251 -5.47 -3.59 -0.13
CA ILE A 251 -5.08 -4.48 0.96
C ILE A 251 -3.75 -5.15 0.63
N LYS A 252 -3.58 -5.73 -0.56
CA LYS A 252 -2.32 -6.40 -0.95
C LYS A 252 -1.10 -5.49 -1.00
N ASN A 253 -1.30 -4.21 -1.32
CA ASN A 253 -0.27 -3.18 -1.29
C ASN A 253 0.23 -2.86 0.12
N TRP A 254 -0.50 -3.29 1.15
CA TRP A 254 -0.22 -2.96 2.53
C TRP A 254 0.06 -4.23 3.34
N ALA A 255 -0.85 -5.20 3.31
CA ALA A 255 -0.75 -6.48 4.00
C ALA A 255 0.56 -7.21 3.67
N THR A 256 1.19 -7.74 4.71
CA THR A 256 2.48 -8.44 4.64
C THR A 256 2.32 -9.93 4.83
N ILE A 257 3.16 -10.73 4.17
CA ILE A 257 3.11 -12.19 4.26
C ILE A 257 3.32 -12.65 5.71
N GLY A 258 4.33 -12.13 6.41
CA GLY A 258 4.58 -12.49 7.80
C GLY A 258 3.46 -12.08 8.74
N GLY A 259 2.84 -10.91 8.51
CA GLY A 259 1.64 -10.48 9.23
C GLY A 259 0.46 -11.45 9.06
N ASN A 260 0.23 -11.97 7.84
CA ASN A 260 -0.83 -12.93 7.59
C ASN A 260 -0.60 -14.28 8.28
N ILE A 261 0.66 -14.75 8.32
CA ILE A 261 1.06 -15.96 9.06
C ILE A 261 0.88 -15.73 10.57
N ALA A 262 1.43 -14.65 11.11
CA ALA A 262 1.40 -14.35 12.54
C ALA A 262 -0.01 -14.08 13.09
N ASN A 263 -0.91 -13.54 12.26
CA ASN A 263 -2.33 -13.35 12.61
C ASN A 263 -3.03 -14.69 12.91
N ALA A 264 -2.56 -15.79 12.30
CA ALA A 264 -3.09 -17.14 12.52
C ALA A 264 -4.63 -17.22 12.40
N SER A 265 -5.20 -16.45 11.47
CA SER A 265 -6.65 -16.46 11.23
C SER A 265 -7.09 -17.88 10.81
N PRO A 266 -8.19 -18.42 11.39
CA PRO A 266 -8.73 -19.72 11.00
C PRO A 266 -9.14 -19.82 9.52
N ILE A 267 -9.29 -18.67 8.85
CA ILE A 267 -9.65 -18.53 7.45
C ILE A 267 -8.56 -17.77 6.65
N GLY A 268 -7.32 -17.75 7.14
CA GLY A 268 -6.22 -17.15 6.41
C GLY A 268 -5.97 -17.91 5.11
N ASP A 269 -5.96 -17.20 3.97
CA ASP A 269 -5.84 -17.85 2.67
C ASP A 269 -4.41 -18.34 2.37
N MET A 270 -3.38 -17.61 2.81
CA MET A 270 -1.97 -17.94 2.48
C MET A 270 -1.35 -19.06 3.32
N PRO A 271 -1.63 -19.23 4.63
CA PRO A 271 -1.02 -20.31 5.41
C PRO A 271 -1.29 -21.71 4.86
N PRO A 272 -2.51 -22.07 4.42
CA PRO A 272 -2.77 -23.35 3.76
C PRO A 272 -1.94 -23.56 2.48
N VAL A 273 -1.74 -22.48 1.71
CA VAL A 273 -0.88 -22.52 0.51
C VAL A 273 0.55 -22.81 0.91
N LEU A 274 1.11 -22.07 1.88
CA LEU A 274 2.49 -22.24 2.31
C LEU A 274 2.77 -23.63 2.87
N ILE A 275 1.84 -24.19 3.66
CA ILE A 275 1.93 -25.58 4.16
C ILE A 275 1.95 -26.59 3.01
N ALA A 276 1.19 -26.35 1.94
CA ALA A 276 1.12 -27.25 0.79
C ALA A 276 2.33 -27.14 -0.15
N LEU A 277 3.16 -26.10 0.00
CA LEU A 277 4.39 -25.90 -0.77
C LEU A 277 5.62 -26.55 -0.11
N GLU A 278 5.48 -27.09 1.11
CA GLU A 278 6.50 -27.90 1.81
C GLU A 278 6.71 -29.29 1.19
#